data_AF-A0A0R3QBK1-F1
#
_entry.id   AF-A0A0R3QBK1-F1
#
_cell.length_a   1.000
_cell.length_b   1.000
_cell.length_c   1.000
_cell.angle_alpha   90.00
_cell.angle_beta   90.00
_cell.angle_gamma   90.00
#
_symmetry.space_group_name_H-M   'P 1'
#
loop_
_entity.id
_entity.type
_entity.pdbx_description
1 polymer ?
#
loop_
_entity_poly.entity_id
_entity_poly.type
_entity_poly.pdbx_seq_one_letter_code
_entity_poly.pdbx_strand_id
1 'polypeptide(L)'
;MCFSIDSPDSLENIPEKWTPEVRHFCPNVPIVLVGNKKDLRSDAQTVRELQKMKQEPVKYEQGKAMADQIGAASYIECSAKTKDGVREVFEMATRAALAAKKKKKHRCVML
;
A
#
# COMPACT_ATOMS: atom_id res chain seq x y z
N MET A 1 -1.67 3.40 -3.34
CA MET A 1 -0.96 4.26 -2.38
C MET A 1 0.31 3.53 -1.97
N CYS A 2 1.44 4.22 -1.87
CA CYS A 2 2.73 3.56 -1.69
C CYS A 2 3.53 4.18 -0.54
N PHE A 3 4.35 3.38 0.12
CA PHE A 3 5.37 3.80 1.07
C PHE A 3 6.69 3.08 0.77
N SER A 4 7.76 3.45 1.46
CA SER A 4 9.09 2.84 1.32
C SER A 4 9.46 2.04 2.57
N ILE A 5 9.93 0.80 2.40
CA ILE A 5 10.30 -0.07 3.52
C ILE A 5 11.51 0.46 4.30
N ASP A 6 12.39 1.20 3.64
CA ASP A 6 13.53 1.91 4.23
C ASP A 6 13.16 3.27 4.87
N SER A 7 11.88 3.64 4.91
CA SER A 7 11.43 4.91 5.49
C SER A 7 10.16 4.71 6.32
N PRO A 8 10.29 4.37 7.62
CA PRO A 8 9.15 4.18 8.53
C PRO A 8 8.19 5.37 8.56
N ASP A 9 8.71 6.60 8.56
CA ASP A 9 7.93 7.82 8.51
C ASP A 9 6.97 7.85 7.30
N SER A 10 7.38 7.28 6.16
CA SER A 10 6.53 7.23 4.96
C SER A 10 5.27 6.35 5.15
N LEU A 11 5.34 5.35 6.03
CA LEU A 11 4.18 4.55 6.44
C LEU A 11 3.30 5.34 7.43
N GLU A 12 3.89 6.02 8.40
CA GLU A 12 3.15 6.81 9.41
C GLU A 12 2.35 7.96 8.78
N ASN A 13 2.87 8.55 7.69
CA ASN A 13 2.15 9.60 6.95
C ASN A 13 0.88 9.10 6.22
N ILE A 14 0.70 7.78 6.03
CA ILE A 14 -0.44 7.22 5.29
C ILE A 14 -1.79 7.50 5.95
N PRO A 15 -2.03 7.15 7.21
CA PRO A 15 -3.31 7.40 7.86
C PRO A 15 -3.53 8.89 8.13
N GLU A 16 -2.46 9.66 8.36
CA GLU A 16 -2.57 11.07 8.76
C GLU A 16 -2.76 12.03 7.59
N LYS A 17 -2.10 11.78 6.45
CA LYS A 17 -2.10 12.71 5.30
C LYS A 17 -2.75 12.10 4.08
N TRP A 18 -2.24 10.95 3.64
CA TRP A 18 -2.60 10.40 2.34
C TRP A 18 -4.01 9.78 2.31
N THR A 19 -4.44 9.15 3.40
CA THR A 19 -5.76 8.52 3.47
C THR A 19 -6.89 9.54 3.46
N PRO A 20 -6.87 10.61 4.28
CA PRO A 20 -7.88 11.66 4.21
C PRO A 20 -7.98 12.32 2.83
N GLU A 21 -6.84 12.63 2.21
CA GLU A 21 -6.79 13.27 0.90
C GLU A 21 -7.40 12.36 -0.19
N VAL A 22 -7.00 11.10 -0.26
CA VAL A 22 -7.55 10.15 -1.24
C VAL A 22 -9.04 9.90 -1.00
N ARG A 23 -9.48 9.79 0.25
CA ARG A 23 -10.90 9.60 0.56
C ARG A 23 -11.74 10.83 0.22
N HIS A 24 -11.16 12.03 0.31
CA HIS A 24 -11.83 13.27 -0.08
C HIS A 24 -12.04 13.34 -1.60
N PHE A 25 -10.99 13.12 -2.39
CA PHE A 25 -11.07 13.24 -3.85
C PHE A 25 -11.62 11.98 -4.55
N CYS A 26 -11.52 10.82 -3.91
CA CYS A 26 -11.84 9.51 -4.50
C CYS A 26 -12.56 8.59 -3.48
N PRO A 27 -13.75 8.96 -2.97
CA PRO A 27 -14.38 8.30 -1.81
C PRO A 27 -14.68 6.80 -2.01
N ASN A 28 -14.98 6.39 -3.25
CA ASN A 28 -15.40 5.02 -3.58
C ASN A 28 -14.33 4.21 -4.32
N VAL A 29 -13.11 4.73 -4.46
CA VAL A 29 -12.04 4.04 -5.16
C VAL A 29 -11.32 3.11 -4.17
N PRO A 30 -11.17 1.80 -4.48
CA PRO A 30 -10.46 0.88 -3.60
C PRO A 30 -8.98 1.27 -3.51
N ILE A 31 -8.45 1.30 -2.29
CA ILE A 31 -7.04 1.60 -2.05
C ILE A 31 -6.27 0.27 -2.03
N VAL A 32 -5.25 0.17 -2.88
CA VAL A 32 -4.22 -0.88 -2.75
C VAL A 32 -3.00 -0.22 -2.10
N LEU A 33 -2.56 -0.77 -0.97
CA LEU A 33 -1.37 -0.32 -0.26
C LEU A 33 -0.15 -1.09 -0.77
N VAL A 34 0.92 -0.38 -1.14
CA VAL A 34 2.14 -0.97 -1.71
C VAL A 34 3.37 -0.56 -0.90
N GLY A 35 4.10 -1.54 -0.36
CA GLY A 35 5.42 -1.33 0.25
C GLY A 35 6.53 -1.48 -0.78
N ASN A 36 7.22 -0.40 -1.11
CA ASN A 36 8.31 -0.40 -2.10
C ASN A 36 9.66 -0.73 -1.46
N LYS A 37 10.63 -1.06 -2.32
CA LYS A 37 12.04 -1.32 -1.94
C LYS A 37 12.20 -2.45 -0.92
N LYS A 38 11.43 -3.52 -1.08
CA LYS A 38 11.46 -4.71 -0.21
C LYS A 38 12.86 -5.29 0.02
N ASP A 39 13.73 -5.18 -0.99
CA ASP A 39 15.13 -5.62 -0.92
C ASP A 39 15.93 -4.93 0.19
N LEU A 40 15.59 -3.69 0.55
CA LEU A 40 16.31 -2.91 1.55
C LEU A 40 16.03 -3.36 3.00
N ARG A 41 15.01 -4.19 3.23
CA ARG A 41 14.76 -4.78 4.55
C ARG A 41 15.95 -5.59 5.06
N SER A 42 16.63 -6.27 4.15
CA SER A 42 17.80 -7.10 4.42
C SER A 42 19.13 -6.41 4.07
N ASP A 43 19.10 -5.17 3.59
CA ASP A 43 20.30 -4.44 3.21
C ASP A 43 21.04 -3.93 4.46
N ALA A 44 22.27 -4.39 4.65
CA ALA A 44 23.04 -4.08 5.85
C ALA A 44 23.36 -2.59 5.98
N GLN A 45 23.50 -1.85 4.87
CA GLN A 45 23.77 -0.43 4.91
C GLN A 45 22.50 0.33 5.33
N THR A 46 21.35 0.04 4.71
CA THR A 46 20.06 0.63 5.08
C THR A 46 19.73 0.37 6.55
N VAL A 47 19.90 -0.86 7.03
CA VAL A 47 19.64 -1.20 8.44
C VAL A 47 20.54 -0.37 9.37
N ARG A 48 21.83 -0.23 9.07
CA ARG A 48 22.75 0.59 9.87
C ARG A 48 22.38 2.07 9.86
N GLU A 49 21.96 2.60 8.73
CA GLU A 49 21.55 3.99 8.60
C GLU A 49 20.28 4.28 9.42
N LEU A 50 19.27 3.42 9.34
CA LEU A 50 18.06 3.52 10.16
C LEU A 50 18.35 3.38 11.65
N GLN A 51 19.26 2.48 12.03
CA GLN A 51 19.67 2.32 13.43
C GLN A 51 20.31 3.59 14.01
N LYS A 52 21.06 4.38 13.21
CA LYS A 52 21.59 5.69 13.66
C LYS A 52 20.47 6.67 14.01
N MET A 53 19.32 6.53 13.34
CA MET A 53 18.11 7.30 13.61
C MET A 53 17.18 6.63 14.63
N LYS A 54 17.61 5.53 15.29
CA LYS A 54 16.79 4.70 16.19
C LYS A 54 15.54 4.12 15.53
N GLN A 55 15.62 3.87 14.24
CA GLN A 55 14.55 3.27 13.43
C GLN A 55 14.97 1.89 12.91
N GLU A 56 14.00 1.13 12.43
CA GLU A 56 14.20 -0.15 11.74
C GLU A 56 13.39 -0.17 10.44
N PRO A 57 13.78 -0.95 9.42
CA PRO A 57 12.97 -1.11 8.22
C PRO A 57 11.58 -1.64 8.56
N VAL A 58 10.58 -1.18 7.80
CA VAL A 58 9.18 -1.57 8.01
C VAL A 58 9.03 -3.09 7.82
N LYS A 59 8.47 -3.75 8.83
CA LYS A 59 8.11 -5.17 8.81
C LYS A 59 6.83 -5.40 8.02
N TYR A 60 6.70 -6.58 7.43
CA TYR A 60 5.49 -6.95 6.69
C TYR A 60 4.21 -6.78 7.53
N GLU A 61 4.24 -7.21 8.79
CA GLU A 61 3.11 -7.09 9.71
C GLU A 61 2.71 -5.64 9.97
N GLN A 62 3.66 -4.70 10.04
CA GLN A 62 3.36 -3.28 10.21
C GLN A 62 2.65 -2.71 8.97
N GLY A 63 3.11 -3.06 7.77
CA GLY A 63 2.45 -2.65 6.53
C GLY A 63 1.06 -3.26 6.37
N LYS A 64 0.89 -4.53 6.78
CA LYS A 64 -0.41 -5.21 6.78
C LYS A 64 -1.38 -4.57 7.77
N ALA A 65 -0.95 -4.33 9.01
CA ALA A 65 -1.75 -3.65 10.02
C ALA A 65 -2.18 -2.25 9.55
N MET A 66 -1.29 -1.52 8.88
CA MET A 66 -1.61 -0.22 8.30
C MET A 66 -2.67 -0.34 7.19
N ALA A 67 -2.57 -1.37 6.34
CA ALA A 67 -3.56 -1.63 5.30
C ALA A 67 -4.96 -1.88 5.89
N ASP A 68 -5.02 -2.67 6.96
CA ASP A 68 -6.26 -2.94 7.70
C ASP A 68 -6.81 -1.66 8.34
N GLN A 69 -5.94 -0.85 8.97
CA GLN A 69 -6.30 0.42 9.61
C GLN A 69 -6.95 1.42 8.63
N ILE A 70 -6.45 1.52 7.40
CA ILE A 70 -6.98 2.46 6.39
C ILE A 70 -8.15 1.89 5.57
N GLY A 71 -8.52 0.64 5.81
CA GLY A 71 -9.50 -0.09 5.01
C GLY A 71 -9.06 -0.25 3.56
N ALA A 72 -7.78 -0.58 3.34
CA ALA A 72 -7.28 -0.93 2.03
C ALA A 72 -7.90 -2.24 1.56
N ALA A 73 -8.13 -2.36 0.24
CA ALA A 73 -8.61 -3.60 -0.35
C ALA A 73 -7.58 -4.73 -0.28
N SER A 74 -6.30 -4.37 -0.27
CA SER A 74 -5.19 -5.32 -0.22
C SER A 74 -3.85 -4.64 0.07
N TYR A 75 -2.91 -5.42 0.58
CA TYR A 75 -1.52 -5.04 0.82
C TYR A 75 -0.55 -5.92 0.03
N ILE A 76 0.47 -5.31 -0.57
CA ILE A 76 1.55 -6.01 -1.27
C ILE A 76 2.88 -5.27 -1.14
N GLU A 77 3.99 -6.00 -1.17
CA GLU A 77 5.33 -5.45 -1.21
C GLU A 77 6.01 -5.79 -2.52
N CYS A 78 6.85 -4.88 -3.02
CA CYS A 78 7.64 -5.12 -4.21
C CYS A 78 9.06 -4.52 -4.09
N SER A 79 9.94 -5.01 -4.94
CA SER A 79 11.23 -4.40 -5.22
C SER A 79 11.37 -4.19 -6.72
N ALA A 80 11.40 -2.93 -7.14
CA ALA A 80 11.68 -2.59 -8.54
C ALA A 80 13.12 -3.00 -8.94
N LYS A 81 14.06 -3.02 -7.99
CA LYS A 81 15.46 -3.38 -8.21
C LYS A 81 15.62 -4.86 -8.54
N THR A 82 14.98 -5.74 -7.78
CA THR A 82 15.04 -7.19 -8.00
C THR A 82 13.93 -7.70 -8.91
N LYS A 83 12.99 -6.82 -9.30
CA LYS A 83 11.74 -7.12 -10.02
C LYS A 83 10.77 -8.02 -9.24
N ASP A 84 11.02 -8.22 -7.95
CA ASP A 84 10.15 -9.01 -7.07
C ASP A 84 8.82 -8.28 -6.81
N GLY A 85 7.70 -8.98 -6.97
CA GLY A 85 6.35 -8.48 -6.66
C GLY A 85 5.79 -7.39 -7.59
N VAL A 86 6.55 -6.91 -8.59
CA VAL A 86 6.13 -5.78 -9.43
C VAL A 86 4.90 -6.14 -10.27
N ARG A 87 4.87 -7.34 -10.86
CA ARG A 87 3.74 -7.79 -11.68
C ARG A 87 2.48 -7.96 -10.83
N GLU A 88 2.65 -8.55 -9.66
CA GLU A 88 1.59 -8.83 -8.70
C GLU A 88 0.92 -7.55 -8.21
N VAL A 89 1.68 -6.45 -8.02
CA VAL A 89 1.13 -5.12 -7.72
C VAL A 89 0.14 -4.67 -8.79
N PHE A 90 0.50 -4.78 -10.07
CA PHE A 90 -0.37 -4.38 -11.17
C PHE A 90 -1.59 -5.31 -11.28
N GLU A 91 -1.40 -6.63 -11.16
CA GLU A 91 -2.51 -7.58 -11.18
C GLU A 91 -3.52 -7.30 -10.07
N MET A 92 -3.05 -7.03 -8.85
CA MET A 92 -3.91 -6.69 -7.71
C MET A 92 -4.66 -5.38 -7.94
N ALA A 93 -3.98 -4.35 -8.46
CA ALA A 93 -4.62 -3.09 -8.83
C ALA A 93 -5.71 -3.29 -9.90
N THR A 94 -5.44 -4.08 -10.94
CA THR A 94 -6.43 -4.43 -11.96
C THR A 94 -7.63 -5.16 -11.36
N ARG A 95 -7.39 -6.17 -10.51
CA ARG A 95 -8.46 -6.92 -9.83
C ARG A 95 -9.32 -6.00 -8.95
N ALA A 96 -8.70 -5.12 -8.16
CA ALA A 96 -9.41 -4.16 -7.32
C ALA A 96 -10.27 -3.20 -8.16
N ALA A 97 -9.74 -2.68 -9.26
CA ALA A 97 -10.48 -1.80 -10.17
C ALA A 97 -11.69 -2.50 -10.82
N LEU A 98 -11.54 -3.76 -11.25
CA LEU A 98 -12.64 -4.55 -11.81
C LEU A 98 -13.71 -4.89 -10.77
N ALA A 99 -13.32 -5.21 -9.54
CA ALA A 99 -14.25 -5.50 -8.44
C ALA A 99 -15.08 -4.26 -8.06
N ALA A 100 -14.49 -3.07 -8.10
CA ALA A 100 -15.20 -1.81 -7.84
C ALA A 100 -16.29 -1.52 -8.88
N LYS A 101 -16.08 -1.84 -10.16
CA LYS A 101 -17.07 -1.62 -11.24
C LYS A 101 -18.33 -2.48 -11.07
N LYS A 102 -18.21 -3.71 -10.56
CA LYS A 102 -19.35 -4.64 -10.40
C LYS A 102 -20.40 -4.16 -9.36
N LYS A 103 -20.04 -3.24 -8.46
CA LYS A 103 -20.97 -2.70 -7.44
C LYS A 103 -21.97 -1.66 -7.99
N LYS A 104 -21.80 -1.18 -9.24
CA LYS A 104 -22.81 -0.34 -9.92
C LYS A 104 -23.80 -1.20 -10.73
N LYS A 105 -24.62 -2.02 -10.07
CA LYS A 105 -25.91 -2.42 -10.66
C LYS A 105 -26.96 -1.43 -10.16
N HIS A 106 -27.32 -0.45 -10.98
CA HIS A 106 -28.62 0.18 -10.83
C HIS A 106 -29.65 -0.95 -10.88
N ARG A 107 -30.43 -1.13 -9.80
CA ARG A 107 -31.67 -1.90 -9.87
C ARG A 107 -32.54 -1.20 -10.90
N CYS A 108 -32.54 -1.70 -12.13
CA CYS A 108 -33.59 -1.37 -13.09
C CYS A 108 -34.83 -2.07 -12.56
N VAL A 109 -35.71 -1.31 -11.93
CA VAL A 109 -37.06 -1.77 -11.62
C VAL A 109 -37.82 -1.53 -12.91
N MET A 110 -38.13 -2.59 -13.67
CA MET A 110 -39.14 -2.46 -14.71
C MET A 110 -40.49 -2.34 -14.00
N LEU A 111 -41.09 -1.16 -14.13
CA LEU A 111 -42.48 -0.85 -13.77
C LEU A 111 -43.41 -1.43 -14.84
#